data_AF-A0A7X7EDF1-F1
#
_entry.id   AF-A0A7X7EDF1-F1
#
_cell.length_a   1.000
_cell.length_b   1.000
_cell.length_c   1.000
_cell.angle_alpha   90.00
_cell.angle_beta   90.00
_cell.angle_gamma   90.00
#
_symmetry.space_group_name_H-M   'P 1'
#
loop_
_entity.id
_entity.type
_entity.pdbx_description
1 polymer ?
#
loop_
_entity_poly.entity_id
_entity_poly.type
_entity_poly.pdbx_seq_one_letter_code
_entity_poly.pdbx_strand_id
1 'polypeptide(L)' 'MATIKDVSVLAGVSIGTVSNYLNKTKPVNPETAKRIADAIKKTSYQPNYLA' A
#
# COMPACT_ATOMS: atom_id res chain seq x y z
N MET A 1 -5.68 13.90 3.27
CA MET A 1 -6.27 12.55 3.35
C MET A 1 -5.49 11.67 2.38
N ALA A 2 -4.55 10.86 2.86
CA ALA A 2 -3.83 9.95 1.98
C ALA A 2 -4.81 8.91 1.44
N THR A 3 -4.72 8.61 0.15
CA THR A 3 -5.54 7.57 -0.48
C THR A 3 -4.64 6.43 -0.93
N ILE A 4 -5.22 5.26 -1.19
CA ILE A 4 -4.46 4.10 -1.69
C ILE A 4 -3.72 4.40 -3.01
N LYS A 5 -4.25 5.36 -3.80
CA LYS A 5 -3.63 5.87 -5.02
C LYS A 5 -2.34 6.63 -4.70
N ASP A 6 -2.37 7.49 -3.68
CA ASP A 6 -1.19 8.22 -3.22
C ASP A 6 -0.08 7.27 -2.75
N VAL A 7 -0.44 6.27 -1.94
CA VAL A 7 0.46 5.20 -1.51
C VAL A 7 1.07 4.45 -2.70
N SER A 8 0.25 4.16 -3.72
CA SER A 8 0.71 3.43 -4.91
C SER A 8 1.74 4.23 -5.73
N VAL A 9 1.54 5.54 -5.88
CA VAL A 9 2.50 6.43 -6.55
C VAL A 9 3.79 6.52 -5.74
N LEU A 10 3.69 6.69 -4.42
CA LEU A 10 4.85 6.80 -3.53
C LEU A 10 5.68 5.50 -3.45
N ALA A 11 5.02 4.35 -3.48
CA ALA A 11 5.67 3.03 -3.50
C ALA A 11 6.17 2.63 -4.89
N GLY A 12 5.78 3.34 -5.95
CA GLY A 12 6.11 3.01 -7.34
C GLY A 12 5.47 1.69 -7.80
N VAL A 13 4.23 1.42 -7.37
CA VAL A 13 3.48 0.20 -7.68
C VAL A 13 2.07 0.52 -8.16
N SER A 14 1.37 -0.47 -8.71
CA SER A 14 -0.05 -0.30 -9.05
C SER A 14 -0.95 -0.37 -7.81
N ILE A 15 -2.11 0.30 -7.88
CA ILE A 15 -3.15 0.25 -6.83
C ILE A 15 -3.52 -1.19 -6.48
N GLY A 16 -3.61 -2.07 -7.48
CA GLY A 16 -3.87 -3.50 -7.28
C GLY A 16 -2.79 -4.21 -6.47
N THR A 17 -1.52 -3.81 -6.60
CA THR A 17 -0.42 -4.36 -5.80
C THR A 17 -0.51 -3.93 -4.34
N VAL A 18 -0.86 -2.65 -4.09
CA VAL A 18 -1.14 -2.15 -2.73
C VAL A 18 -2.35 -2.88 -2.14
N SER A 19 -3.42 -3.05 -2.92
CA SER A 19 -4.62 -3.78 -2.50
C SER A 19 -4.31 -5.24 -2.17
N ASN A 20 -3.50 -5.92 -2.99
CA ASN A 20 -3.06 -7.29 -2.71
C ASN A 20 -2.20 -7.39 -1.45
N TYR A 21 -1.35 -6.40 -1.19
CA TYR A 21 -0.53 -6.34 0.02
C TYR A 21 -1.40 -6.11 1.27
N LEU A 22 -2.34 -5.16 1.21
CA LEU A 22 -3.25 -4.86 2.31
C LEU A 22 -4.21 -6.02 2.61
N ASN A 23 -4.81 -6.62 1.57
CA ASN A 23 -5.72 -7.75 1.67
C ASN A 23 -5.01 -9.11 1.79
N LYS A 24 -3.66 -9.13 1.73
CA LYS A 24 -2.82 -10.34 1.67
C LYS A 24 -3.32 -11.38 0.65
N THR A 25 -3.96 -10.94 -0.44
CA THR A 25 -4.64 -11.83 -1.39
C THR A 25 -3.66 -12.52 -2.35
N LYS A 26 -2.56 -11.85 -2.69
CA LYS A 26 -1.47 -12.43 -3.49
C LYS A 26 -0.12 -12.12 -2.85
N PRO A 27 0.84 -13.05 -2.93
CA PRO A 27 2.20 -12.78 -2.50
C PRO A 27 2.79 -11.69 -3.40
N VAL A 28 3.24 -10.61 -2.78
CA VAL A 28 4.01 -9.55 -3.44
C VAL A 28 5.49 -9.74 -3.12
N ASN A 29 6.36 -9.31 -4.02
CA ASN A 29 7.80 -9.39 -3.79
C ASN A 29 8.20 -8.69 -2.47
N PRO A 30 9.19 -9.22 -1.73
CA PRO A 30 9.61 -8.64 -0.46
C PRO A 30 10.16 -7.21 -0.61
N GLU A 31 10.81 -6.88 -1.73
CA GLU A 31 11.18 -5.49 -2.06
C GLU A 31 9.96 -4.58 -2.21
N THR A 32 8.96 -5.06 -2.95
CA THR A 32 7.71 -4.34 -3.19
C THR A 32 6.94 -4.13 -1.88
N ALA A 33 6.86 -5.15 -1.03
CA ALA A 33 6.27 -5.08 0.30
C ALA A 33 6.97 -4.01 1.17
N LYS A 34 8.31 -3.95 1.15
CA LYS A 34 9.07 -2.91 1.85
C LYS A 34 8.73 -1.50 1.34
N ARG A 35 8.69 -1.30 0.02
CA ARG A 35 8.31 -0.01 -0.58
C ARG A 35 6.90 0.42 -0.19
N ILE A 36 5.94 -0.51 -0.22
CA ILE A 36 4.56 -0.26 0.19
C ILE A 36 4.50 0.09 1.68
N ALA A 37 5.19 -0.66 2.54
CA ALA A 37 5.24 -0.36 3.98
C ALA A 37 5.84 1.02 4.28
N ASP A 38 6.89 1.42 3.56
CA ASP A 38 7.52 2.74 3.70
C ASP A 38 6.59 3.86 3.21
N ALA A 39 5.92 3.65 2.06
CA ALA A 39 4.94 4.57 1.51
C ALA A 39 3.74 4.76 2.45
N ILE A 40 3.22 3.67 3.03
CA ILE A 40 2.13 3.72 4.03
C ILE A 40 2.57 4.54 5.25
N LYS A 41 3.79 4.33 5.75
CA LYS A 41 4.34 5.14 6.86
C LYS A 41 4.48 6.62 6.49
N LYS A 42 5.00 6.95 5.31
CA LYS A 42 5.19 8.33 4.84
C LYS A 42 3.89 9.07 4.61
N THR A 43 2.91 8.40 4.01
CA THR A 43 1.60 9.00 3.71
C THR A 43 0.69 9.06 4.93
N SER A 44 1.08 8.42 6.05
CA SER A 44 0.20 8.19 7.20
C SER A 44 -1.14 7.59 6.77
N TYR A 45 -1.13 6.76 5.72
CA TYR A 45 -2.31 6.09 5.21
C TYR A 45 -2.74 5.05 6.24
N GLN A 46 -3.77 5.41 7.00
CA GLN A 46 -4.48 4.46 7.83
C GLN A 46 -5.57 3.85 6.95
N PRO A 47 -5.50 2.56 6.59
CA PRO A 47 -6.65 1.90 6.02
C PRO A 47 -7.75 2.03 7.08
N ASN A 48 -8.76 2.83 6.79
CA ASN A 48 -9.88 3.02 7.70
C ASN A 48 -10.64 1.69 7.77
N TYR A 49 -10.32 0.87 8.76
CA TYR A 49 -11.03 -0.37 9.10
C TYR A 49 -12.33 -0.01 9.83
N LEU A 50 -13.14 0.86 9.24
CA LEU A 50 -14.45 1.25 9.75
C LEU A 50 -15.49 0.94 8.68
N ALA A 51 -15.84 -0.35 8.59
CA ALA A 51 -17.19 -0.91 8.44
C ALA A 51 -17.07 -2.40 8.05
#